data_AF-A0A743Q906-F1
#
_entry.id   AF-A0A743Q906-F1
#
_cell.length_a   1.000
_cell.length_b   1.000
_cell.length_c   1.000
_cell.angle_alpha   90.00
_cell.angle_beta   90.00
_cell.angle_gamma   90.00
#
_symmetry.space_group_name_H-M   'P 1'
#
loop_
_entity.id
_entity.type
_entity.pdbx_description
1 polymer ?
#
loop_
_entity_poly.entity_id
_entity_poly.type
_entity_poly.pdbx_seq_one_letter_code
_entity_poly.pdbx_strand_id
1 'polypeptide(L)'
;MKGELDKKANLDSPNLTGTPTAPTTAESDNSQKIATTAFIKQVLLAYAKLASPNFTGKPTAPTADQSSNDTQLATTAFVRSAIAALVDSSPGALDTLNELAAALGDDPNFATTMTNALAGKQPLDGTLTNLSGKDVPALLQY
;
A
#
# COMPACT_ATOMS: atom_id res chain seq x y z
N MET A 1 27.43 66.78 -20.18
CA MET A 1 26.90 65.68 -21.03
C MET A 1 27.81 64.44 -21.11
N LYS A 2 29.15 64.55 -21.16
CA LYS A 2 30.03 63.36 -21.29
C LYS A 2 30.00 62.40 -20.08
N GLY A 3 29.90 62.91 -18.84
CA GLY A 3 29.99 62.08 -17.62
C GLY A 3 28.72 61.30 -17.22
N GLU A 4 27.56 61.54 -17.85
CA GLU A 4 26.36 60.73 -17.64
C GLU A 4 26.26 59.55 -18.62
N LEU A 5 26.86 59.70 -19.81
CA LEU A 5 26.88 58.66 -20.83
C LEU A 5 27.76 57.47 -20.39
N ASP A 6 28.84 57.75 -19.67
CA ASP A 6 29.73 56.76 -19.08
C ASP A 6 29.05 55.88 -17.98
N LYS A 7 27.81 56.22 -17.57
CA LYS A 7 27.01 55.45 -16.59
C LYS A 7 25.91 54.59 -17.23
N LYS A 8 25.73 54.62 -18.55
CA LYS A 8 24.72 53.83 -19.26
C LYS A 8 25.34 52.54 -19.81
N ALA A 9 24.57 51.45 -19.82
CA ALA A 9 24.99 50.20 -20.46
C ALA A 9 24.94 50.33 -21.99
N ASN A 10 25.74 49.51 -22.71
CA ASN A 10 25.64 49.43 -24.16
C ASN A 10 24.24 48.97 -24.59
N LEU A 11 23.72 49.52 -25.69
CA LEU A 11 22.41 49.15 -26.22
C LEU A 11 22.41 47.73 -26.78
N ASP A 12 23.48 47.37 -27.48
CA ASP A 12 23.66 46.04 -28.06
C ASP A 12 24.59 45.21 -27.17
N SER A 13 24.12 44.02 -26.79
CA SER A 13 24.88 43.04 -26.01
C SER A 13 25.58 43.64 -24.78
N PRO A 14 24.85 44.30 -23.86
CA PRO A 14 25.44 44.86 -22.65
C PRO A 14 26.15 43.78 -21.82
N ASN A 15 27.37 44.06 -21.38
CA ASN A 15 28.04 43.25 -20.37
C ASN A 15 27.47 43.61 -18.98
N LEU A 16 26.76 42.68 -18.35
CA LEU A 16 26.18 42.90 -17.02
C LEU A 16 27.21 42.53 -15.94
N THR A 17 27.49 43.47 -15.03
CA THR A 17 28.36 43.25 -13.86
C THR A 17 27.59 43.51 -12.56
N GLY A 18 28.10 42.99 -11.42
CA GLY A 18 27.41 43.08 -10.13
C GLY A 18 26.20 42.14 -10.00
N THR A 19 25.14 42.61 -9.34
CA THR A 19 23.88 41.87 -9.12
C THR A 19 22.73 42.49 -9.93
N PRO A 20 22.68 42.33 -11.27
CA PRO A 20 21.63 42.87 -12.09
C PRO A 20 20.26 42.30 -11.69
N THR A 21 19.22 43.12 -11.77
CA THR A 21 17.83 42.71 -11.54
C THR A 21 17.04 42.78 -12.84
N ALA A 22 16.08 41.88 -13.00
CA ALA A 22 15.12 41.87 -14.10
C ALA A 22 13.73 41.55 -13.53
N PRO A 23 12.64 41.97 -14.18
CA PRO A 23 11.29 41.59 -13.75
C PRO A 23 11.11 40.06 -13.74
N THR A 24 10.56 39.51 -12.66
CA THR A 24 10.20 38.08 -12.60
C THR A 24 8.90 37.85 -13.36
N THR A 25 8.92 36.93 -14.32
CA THR A 25 7.79 36.54 -15.15
C THR A 25 6.95 35.46 -14.48
N ALA A 26 5.72 35.24 -14.98
CA ALA A 26 4.90 34.09 -14.58
C ALA A 26 5.48 32.78 -15.14
N GLU A 27 5.25 31.65 -14.46
CA GLU A 27 5.73 30.30 -14.85
C GLU A 27 5.31 29.87 -16.27
N SER A 28 4.23 30.42 -16.80
CA SER A 28 3.72 30.13 -18.14
C SER A 28 4.37 30.93 -19.27
N ASP A 29 5.28 31.87 -18.98
CA ASP A 29 5.92 32.72 -19.99
C ASP A 29 6.97 31.95 -20.80
N ASN A 30 6.83 31.94 -22.13
CA ASN A 30 7.73 31.28 -23.09
C ASN A 30 8.45 32.26 -24.04
N SER A 31 8.48 33.55 -23.70
CA SER A 31 9.15 34.59 -24.49
C SER A 31 10.67 34.60 -24.31
N GLN A 32 11.38 35.40 -25.12
CA GLN A 32 12.84 35.54 -25.06
C GLN A 32 13.35 36.47 -23.93
N LYS A 33 12.55 36.67 -22.87
CA LYS A 33 12.94 37.49 -21.71
C LYS A 33 14.04 36.81 -20.88
N ILE A 34 14.80 37.61 -20.13
CA ILE A 34 15.80 37.11 -19.20
C ILE A 34 15.12 36.37 -18.03
N ALA A 35 15.50 35.11 -17.79
CA ALA A 35 15.04 34.36 -16.63
C ALA A 35 15.73 34.85 -15.33
N THR A 36 14.94 35.13 -14.30
CA THR A 36 15.46 35.48 -12.96
C THR A 36 15.70 34.24 -12.11
N THR A 37 16.56 34.33 -11.09
CA THR A 37 16.74 33.23 -10.12
C THR A 37 15.47 32.92 -9.33
N ALA A 38 14.61 33.93 -9.12
CA ALA A 38 13.28 33.74 -8.53
C ALA A 38 12.38 32.87 -9.40
N PHE A 39 12.32 33.15 -10.72
CA PHE A 39 11.58 32.32 -11.68
C PHE A 39 12.06 30.86 -11.67
N ILE A 40 13.38 30.65 -11.72
CA ILE A 40 13.96 29.29 -11.69
C ILE A 40 13.59 28.56 -10.39
N LYS A 41 13.68 29.23 -9.23
CA LYS A 41 13.27 28.64 -7.95
C LYS A 41 11.79 28.28 -7.94
N GLN A 42 10.94 29.13 -8.49
CA GLN A 42 9.50 28.90 -8.53
C GLN A 42 9.16 27.67 -9.36
N VAL A 43 9.69 27.59 -10.58
CA VAL A 43 9.51 26.45 -11.49
C VAL A 43 10.03 25.16 -10.85
N LEU A 44 11.20 25.18 -10.20
CA LEU A 44 11.76 23.99 -9.55
C LEU A 44 10.91 23.45 -8.40
N LEU A 45 10.14 24.29 -7.71
CA LEU A 45 9.23 23.84 -6.64
C LEU A 45 8.03 23.06 -7.19
N ALA A 46 7.70 23.20 -8.47
CA ALA A 46 6.61 22.48 -9.11
C ALA A 46 6.98 21.03 -9.50
N TYR A 47 8.27 20.67 -9.52
CA TYR A 47 8.74 19.33 -9.87
C TYR A 47 9.06 18.48 -8.64
N ALA A 48 8.87 17.17 -8.76
CA ALA A 48 9.31 16.21 -7.75
C ALA A 48 10.85 16.09 -7.73
N LYS A 49 11.42 15.74 -6.58
CA LYS A 49 12.87 15.47 -6.48
C LYS A 49 13.26 14.30 -7.39
N LEU A 50 14.42 14.41 -8.05
CA LEU A 50 14.94 13.34 -8.91
C LEU A 50 15.25 12.07 -8.11
N ALA A 51 15.92 12.22 -6.98
CA ALA A 51 16.21 11.11 -6.06
C ALA A 51 15.16 11.10 -4.94
N SER A 52 14.59 9.92 -4.70
CA SER A 52 13.61 9.66 -3.63
C SER A 52 12.51 10.73 -3.57
N PRO A 53 11.73 10.91 -4.65
CA PRO A 53 10.61 11.86 -4.64
C PRO A 53 9.62 11.52 -3.53
N ASN A 54 9.20 12.54 -2.77
CA ASN A 54 8.00 12.42 -1.94
C ASN A 54 6.80 12.75 -2.82
N PHE A 55 6.07 11.73 -3.28
CA PHE A 55 4.85 11.94 -4.05
C PHE A 55 3.74 12.50 -3.15
N THR A 56 2.97 13.45 -3.67
CA THR A 56 1.81 14.02 -2.99
C THR A 56 0.58 13.89 -3.89
N GLY A 57 -0.63 13.96 -3.32
CA GLY A 57 -1.87 13.73 -4.06
C GLY A 57 -2.06 12.27 -4.49
N LYS A 58 -2.60 12.05 -5.70
CA LYS A 58 -2.84 10.71 -6.28
C LYS A 58 -1.96 10.52 -7.52
N PRO A 59 -0.68 10.11 -7.37
CA PRO A 59 0.20 9.88 -8.50
C PRO A 59 -0.37 8.77 -9.41
N THR A 60 -0.26 8.98 -10.72
CA THR A 60 -0.61 7.99 -11.74
C THR A 60 0.66 7.49 -12.44
N ALA A 61 0.72 6.21 -12.73
CA ALA A 61 1.77 5.61 -13.56
C ALA A 61 1.10 4.68 -14.60
N PRO A 62 1.75 4.39 -15.73
CA PRO A 62 1.28 3.37 -16.66
C PRO A 62 1.14 2.01 -15.96
N THR A 63 0.07 1.28 -16.25
CA THR A 63 -0.12 -0.10 -15.77
C THR A 63 0.76 -1.02 -16.60
N ALA A 64 1.65 -1.76 -15.94
CA ALA A 64 2.50 -2.76 -16.58
C ALA A 64 1.68 -3.99 -17.03
N ASP A 65 2.25 -4.76 -17.95
CA ASP A 65 1.76 -6.11 -18.25
C ASP A 65 1.98 -7.05 -17.05
N GLN A 66 1.08 -8.02 -16.82
CA GLN A 66 1.14 -8.95 -15.68
C GLN A 66 2.40 -9.84 -15.66
N SER A 67 3.10 -9.95 -16.80
CA SER A 67 4.37 -10.68 -16.93
C SER A 67 5.62 -9.82 -16.65
N SER A 68 5.48 -8.51 -16.41
CA SER A 68 6.62 -7.62 -16.17
C SER A 68 7.37 -8.00 -14.88
N ASN A 69 8.71 -7.94 -14.96
CA ASN A 69 9.65 -8.28 -13.88
C ASN A 69 10.77 -7.24 -13.72
N ASP A 70 10.49 -5.98 -14.05
CA ASP A 70 11.44 -4.86 -13.99
C ASP A 70 11.17 -3.94 -12.78
N THR A 71 11.72 -2.73 -12.79
CA THR A 71 11.62 -1.76 -11.69
C THR A 71 10.48 -0.74 -11.86
N GLN A 72 9.58 -0.95 -12.82
CA GLN A 72 8.38 -0.13 -12.99
C GLN A 72 7.51 -0.16 -11.73
N LEU A 73 6.92 0.99 -11.40
CA LEU A 73 5.99 1.10 -10.27
C LEU A 73 4.76 0.21 -10.49
N ALA A 74 4.47 -0.66 -9.52
CA ALA A 74 3.23 -1.43 -9.50
C ALA A 74 2.04 -0.52 -9.22
N THR A 75 1.16 -0.36 -10.22
CA THR A 75 -0.08 0.40 -10.07
C THR A 75 -1.13 -0.39 -9.29
N THR A 76 -2.13 0.29 -8.72
CA THR A 76 -3.25 -0.38 -8.05
C THR A 76 -4.05 -1.28 -8.98
N ALA A 77 -4.16 -0.94 -10.27
CA ALA A 77 -4.79 -1.78 -11.28
C ALA A 77 -4.03 -3.10 -11.49
N PHE A 78 -2.70 -3.04 -11.62
CA PHE A 78 -1.83 -4.23 -11.73
C PHE A 78 -2.01 -5.18 -10.54
N VAL A 79 -1.95 -4.65 -9.31
CA VAL A 79 -2.08 -5.45 -8.08
C VAL A 79 -3.47 -6.10 -7.98
N ARG A 80 -4.53 -5.36 -8.30
CA ARG A 80 -5.90 -5.91 -8.32
C ARG A 80 -6.04 -7.06 -9.32
N SER A 81 -5.50 -6.91 -10.52
CA SER A 81 -5.51 -7.97 -11.54
C SER A 81 -4.70 -9.19 -11.11
N ALA A 82 -3.55 -8.99 -10.47
CA ALA A 82 -2.71 -10.08 -9.99
C ALA A 82 -3.40 -10.91 -8.90
N ILE A 83 -4.06 -10.23 -7.94
CA ILE A 83 -4.83 -10.90 -6.89
C ILE A 83 -6.04 -11.64 -7.46
N ALA A 84 -6.76 -11.03 -8.41
CA ALA A 84 -7.89 -11.69 -9.07
C ALA A 84 -7.43 -12.98 -9.78
N ALA A 85 -6.36 -12.90 -10.57
CA ALA A 85 -5.79 -14.07 -11.25
C ALA A 85 -5.35 -15.17 -10.26
N LEU A 86 -4.80 -14.80 -9.10
CA LEU A 86 -4.44 -15.75 -8.05
C LEU A 86 -5.68 -16.46 -7.48
N VAL A 87 -6.76 -15.72 -7.18
CA VAL A 87 -8.02 -16.28 -6.67
C VAL A 87 -8.68 -17.18 -7.73
N ASP A 88 -8.72 -16.73 -8.98
CA ASP A 88 -9.32 -17.45 -10.11
C ASP A 88 -8.57 -18.74 -10.46
N SER A 89 -7.30 -18.87 -10.04
CA SER A 89 -6.52 -20.10 -10.25
C SER A 89 -7.00 -21.27 -9.39
N SER A 90 -7.76 -21.02 -8.32
CA SER A 90 -8.07 -22.02 -7.28
C SER A 90 -9.52 -21.99 -6.75
N PRO A 91 -10.58 -21.86 -7.59
CA PRO A 91 -11.95 -21.74 -7.12
C PRO A 91 -12.42 -22.96 -6.32
N GLY A 92 -12.09 -24.18 -6.77
CA GLY A 92 -12.49 -25.41 -6.06
C GLY A 92 -11.80 -25.60 -4.71
N ALA A 93 -10.56 -25.11 -4.56
CA ALA A 93 -9.87 -25.16 -3.27
C ALA A 93 -10.49 -24.17 -2.27
N LEU A 94 -10.84 -22.96 -2.73
CA LEU A 94 -11.54 -21.97 -1.89
C LEU A 94 -12.94 -22.45 -1.48
N ASP A 95 -13.65 -23.11 -2.39
CA ASP A 95 -14.93 -23.75 -2.10
C ASP A 95 -14.78 -24.86 -1.04
N THR A 96 -13.80 -25.76 -1.21
CA THR A 96 -13.49 -26.82 -0.23
C THR A 96 -13.18 -26.25 1.16
N LEU A 97 -12.41 -25.16 1.22
CA LEU A 97 -12.09 -24.50 2.51
C LEU A 97 -13.34 -23.89 3.15
N ASN A 98 -14.23 -23.30 2.35
CA ASN A 98 -15.50 -22.75 2.84
C ASN A 98 -16.45 -23.86 3.33
N GLU A 99 -16.56 -24.97 2.59
CA GLU A 99 -17.33 -26.14 3.01
C GLU A 99 -16.80 -26.75 4.31
N LEU A 100 -15.47 -26.87 4.44
CA LEU A 100 -14.85 -27.36 5.67
C LEU A 100 -15.09 -26.42 6.85
N ALA A 101 -14.97 -25.10 6.65
CA ALA A 101 -15.26 -24.12 7.71
C ALA A 101 -16.71 -24.25 8.19
N ALA A 102 -17.66 -24.35 7.26
CA ALA A 102 -19.07 -24.55 7.57
C ALA A 102 -19.32 -25.91 8.27
N ALA A 103 -18.67 -26.99 7.82
CA ALA A 103 -18.78 -28.32 8.43
C ALA A 103 -18.23 -28.36 9.87
N LEU A 104 -17.28 -27.50 10.19
CA LEU A 104 -16.73 -27.30 11.54
C LEU A 104 -17.48 -26.22 12.34
N GLY A 105 -18.57 -25.67 11.79
CA GLY A 105 -19.43 -24.69 12.46
C GLY A 105 -18.80 -23.31 12.63
N ASP A 106 -17.88 -22.92 11.74
CA ASP A 106 -17.14 -21.66 11.80
C ASP A 106 -16.44 -21.43 13.15
N ASP A 107 -16.06 -22.51 13.85
CA ASP A 107 -15.51 -22.46 15.20
C ASP A 107 -13.97 -22.29 15.18
N PRO A 108 -13.42 -21.11 15.54
CA PRO A 108 -11.97 -20.91 15.60
C PRO A 108 -11.30 -21.76 16.69
N ASN A 109 -12.05 -22.29 17.65
CA ASN A 109 -11.58 -23.14 18.74
C ASN A 109 -12.13 -24.58 18.64
N PHE A 110 -12.46 -25.06 17.43
CA PHE A 110 -13.05 -26.38 17.19
C PHE A 110 -12.44 -27.50 18.03
N ALA A 111 -11.10 -27.57 18.10
CA ALA A 111 -10.39 -28.58 18.89
C ALA A 111 -10.72 -28.52 20.40
N THR A 112 -10.79 -27.32 20.97
CA THR A 112 -11.16 -27.10 22.38
C THR A 112 -12.63 -27.42 22.61
N THR A 113 -13.52 -26.97 21.72
CA THR A 113 -14.96 -27.26 21.79
C THR A 113 -15.21 -28.76 21.80
N MET A 114 -14.58 -29.51 20.89
CA MET A 114 -14.68 -30.96 20.86
C MET A 114 -14.08 -31.63 22.10
N THR A 115 -12.93 -31.16 22.58
CA THR A 115 -12.32 -31.69 23.82
C THR A 115 -13.25 -31.51 25.02
N ASN A 116 -13.89 -30.34 25.16
CA ASN A 116 -14.86 -30.07 26.22
C ASN A 116 -16.11 -30.94 26.08
N ALA A 117 -16.64 -31.09 24.86
CA ALA A 117 -17.81 -31.93 24.58
C ALA A 117 -17.54 -33.40 24.93
N LEU A 118 -16.32 -33.90 24.64
CA LEU A 118 -15.91 -35.26 24.99
C LEU A 118 -15.71 -35.43 26.50
N ALA A 119 -15.08 -34.46 27.19
CA ALA A 119 -14.89 -34.51 28.63
C ALA A 119 -16.22 -34.60 29.41
N GLY A 120 -17.30 -34.04 28.87
CA GLY A 120 -18.65 -34.11 29.44
C GLY A 120 -19.41 -35.43 29.24
N LYS A 121 -18.89 -36.40 28.46
CA LYS A 121 -19.61 -37.65 28.13
C LYS A 121 -19.62 -38.69 29.25
N GLN A 122 -18.64 -38.70 30.15
CA GLN A 122 -18.66 -39.55 31.35
C GLN A 122 -19.53 -38.95 32.48
N PRO A 123 -19.43 -37.65 32.81
CA PRO A 123 -20.15 -37.01 33.92
C PRO A 123 -21.67 -36.88 33.79
N LEU A 124 -22.27 -37.12 32.62
CA LEU A 124 -23.69 -36.82 32.38
C LEU A 124 -24.66 -37.96 32.72
N ASP A 125 -24.18 -39.19 32.89
CA ASP A 125 -24.97 -40.29 33.44
C ASP A 125 -24.38 -40.74 34.78
N GLY A 126 -25.14 -40.48 35.85
CA GLY A 126 -24.79 -40.89 37.21
C GLY A 126 -24.64 -42.41 37.34
N THR A 127 -25.38 -43.19 36.54
CA THR A 127 -25.27 -44.65 36.50
C THR A 127 -23.90 -45.04 35.93
N LEU A 128 -23.57 -44.63 34.70
CA LEU A 128 -22.25 -44.90 34.11
C LEU A 128 -21.08 -44.40 34.96
N THR A 129 -21.20 -43.23 35.60
CA THR A 129 -20.18 -42.71 36.52
C THR A 129 -19.98 -43.63 37.73
N ASN A 130 -21.07 -44.11 38.33
CA ASN A 130 -21.02 -45.03 39.47
C ASN A 130 -20.50 -46.42 39.10
N LEU A 131 -20.75 -46.88 37.86
CA LEU A 131 -20.25 -48.17 37.35
C LEU A 131 -18.78 -48.08 36.88
N SER A 132 -18.36 -46.93 36.36
CA SER A 132 -16.99 -46.65 35.90
C SER A 132 -16.00 -46.69 37.05
N GLY A 133 -15.45 -47.87 37.35
CA GLY A 133 -14.48 -48.09 38.42
C GLY A 133 -14.90 -49.11 39.47
N LYS A 134 -16.09 -49.71 39.35
CA LYS A 134 -16.51 -50.86 40.16
C LYS A 134 -16.00 -52.16 39.54
N ASP A 135 -15.56 -53.08 40.38
CA ASP A 135 -15.35 -54.48 40.01
C ASP A 135 -16.68 -55.25 40.01
N VAL A 136 -16.69 -56.47 39.46
CA VAL A 136 -17.90 -57.29 39.32
C VAL A 136 -18.66 -57.47 40.65
N PRO A 137 -18.00 -57.75 41.79
CA PRO A 137 -18.69 -57.83 43.08
C PRO A 137 -19.33 -56.52 43.55
N ALA A 138 -18.71 -55.36 43.31
CA ALA A 138 -19.27 -54.06 43.67
C ALA A 138 -20.44 -53.61 42.79
N LEU A 139 -20.62 -54.23 41.61
CA LEU A 139 -21.76 -54.03 40.72
C LEU A 139 -23.03 -54.76 41.18
N LEU A 140 -22.88 -55.90 41.86
CA LEU A 140 -24.00 -56.74 42.31
C LEU A 140 -24.71 -56.22 43.57
N GLN A 141 -24.22 -55.13 44.17
CA GLN A 141 -24.73 -54.53 45.42
C GLN A 141 -25.63 -53.31 45.20
N TYR A 142 -25.88 -52.95 43.94
CA TYR A 142 -26.75 -51.83 43.54
C TYR A 142 -28.10 -52.37 43.07
#